data_AF-D2VY99-F1
#
_entry.id   AF-D2VY99-F1
#
_cell.length_a   1.000
_cell.length_b   1.000
_cell.length_c   1.000
_cell.angle_alpha   90.00
_cell.angle_beta   90.00
_cell.angle_gamma   90.00
#
_symmetry.space_group_name_H-M   'P 1'
#
loop_
_entity.id
_entity.type
_entity.pdbx_description
1 polymer ?
#
loop_
_entity_poly.entity_id
_entity_poly.type
_entity_poly.pdbx_seq_one_letter_code
_entity_poly.pdbx_strand_id
1 'polypeptide(L)'
;MPKEDQKFVVSYGLYGGDPKYTTGAIRNAELVRYIYPGWVCRFYHDNTVPKNVLTQLEELGAELINVANDGMSGGIGGMFWRFLVAGDETVDRYIVRDSDSRLNAREAAAVEEWIESGYPVHSMRDHLGHDAPMNGGMWGGVKGAIPDIIAKIKAWPNRDQFWMDMNFLAKDIWPLIKDKTLSHDSVVCTKYPNSKSFPTRRIAKEHVGQVFDALESPRLGDMNDGRMDTPSPMACRRKPEWTHG
;
A
#
# COMPACT_ATOMS: atom_id res chain seq x y z
N MET A 1 -0.49 -11.30 -15.20
CA MET A 1 -1.23 -10.18 -15.85
C MET A 1 -2.74 -10.41 -15.68
N PRO A 2 -3.54 -9.35 -15.50
CA PRO A 2 -5.01 -9.47 -15.48
C PRO A 2 -5.53 -10.07 -16.79
N LYS A 3 -6.65 -10.81 -16.72
CA LYS A 3 -7.41 -11.18 -17.93
C LYS A 3 -8.14 -9.94 -18.49
N GLU A 4 -8.58 -10.01 -19.75
CA GLU A 4 -9.20 -8.87 -20.46
C GLU A 4 -10.44 -8.30 -19.78
N ASP A 5 -11.17 -9.11 -19.02
CA ASP A 5 -12.36 -8.73 -18.24
C ASP A 5 -12.05 -8.32 -16.79
N GLN A 6 -10.78 -8.37 -16.37
CA GLN A 6 -10.39 -8.11 -14.99
C GLN A 6 -9.82 -6.71 -14.78
N LYS A 7 -10.28 -6.05 -13.71
CA LYS A 7 -9.79 -4.74 -13.30
C LYS A 7 -8.93 -4.83 -12.04
N PHE A 8 -7.62 -4.60 -12.20
CA PHE A 8 -6.69 -4.56 -11.07
C PHE A 8 -6.20 -3.12 -10.81
N VAL A 9 -6.26 -2.68 -9.54
CA VAL A 9 -6.04 -1.28 -9.16
C VAL A 9 -4.93 -1.13 -8.13
N VAL A 10 -4.01 -0.19 -8.37
CA VAL A 10 -3.12 0.36 -7.34
C VAL A 10 -3.76 1.63 -6.79
N SER A 11 -4.23 1.58 -5.55
CA SER A 11 -5.07 2.61 -4.95
C SER A 11 -4.27 3.58 -4.07
N TYR A 12 -4.52 4.86 -4.27
CA TYR A 12 -3.87 5.98 -3.60
C TYR A 12 -4.89 7.02 -3.12
N GLY A 13 -4.52 7.73 -2.05
CA GLY A 13 -5.19 8.94 -1.59
C GLY A 13 -4.29 10.13 -1.89
N LEU A 14 -4.84 11.21 -2.44
CA LEU A 14 -4.07 12.39 -2.81
C LEU A 14 -4.81 13.67 -2.43
N TYR A 15 -4.17 14.51 -1.63
CA TYR A 15 -4.71 15.77 -1.12
C TYR A 15 -3.56 16.73 -0.82
N GLY A 16 -3.85 18.02 -0.85
CA GLY A 16 -2.87 19.09 -0.76
C GLY A 16 -1.97 19.20 -1.98
N GLY A 17 -1.02 20.13 -1.90
CA GLY A 17 -0.06 20.43 -2.95
C GLY A 17 1.39 20.15 -2.58
N ASP A 18 1.66 19.39 -1.51
CA ASP A 18 3.03 19.07 -1.09
C ASP A 18 3.72 18.22 -2.19
N PRO A 19 4.86 18.68 -2.74
CA PRO A 19 5.65 17.95 -3.73
C PRO A 19 6.03 16.52 -3.31
N LYS A 20 6.19 16.24 -2.02
CA LYS A 20 6.46 14.89 -1.52
C LYS A 20 5.42 13.87 -2.01
N TYR A 21 4.14 14.24 -1.94
CA TYR A 21 3.02 13.38 -2.31
C TYR A 21 2.63 13.53 -3.78
N THR A 22 2.64 14.77 -4.31
CA THR A 22 2.24 15.03 -5.70
C THR A 22 3.26 14.54 -6.72
N THR A 23 4.55 14.78 -6.50
CA THR A 23 5.63 14.15 -7.31
C THR A 23 5.58 12.64 -7.15
N GLY A 24 5.41 12.15 -5.92
CA GLY A 24 5.33 10.71 -5.66
C GLY A 24 4.16 10.01 -6.36
N ALA A 25 3.00 10.65 -6.43
CA ALA A 25 1.85 10.18 -7.19
C ALA A 25 2.17 10.05 -8.68
N ILE A 26 2.77 11.09 -9.27
CA ILE A 26 3.18 11.08 -10.69
C ILE A 26 4.19 9.96 -10.96
N ARG A 27 5.20 9.83 -10.10
CA ARG A 27 6.26 8.81 -10.23
C ARG A 27 5.71 7.40 -10.12
N ASN A 28 4.77 7.17 -9.21
CA ASN A 28 4.09 5.88 -9.10
C ASN A 28 3.20 5.59 -10.33
N ALA A 29 2.53 6.59 -10.90
CA ALA A 29 1.78 6.43 -12.16
C ALA A 29 2.68 6.16 -13.37
N GLU A 30 3.91 6.66 -13.38
CA GLU A 30 4.93 6.26 -14.37
C GLU A 30 5.40 4.82 -14.15
N LEU A 31 5.71 4.45 -12.89
CA LEU A 31 6.27 3.15 -12.52
C LEU A 31 5.30 1.98 -12.71
N VAL A 32 4.00 2.20 -12.53
CA VAL A 32 2.99 1.11 -12.51
C VAL A 32 3.03 0.25 -13.76
N ARG A 33 3.28 0.82 -14.95
CA ARG A 33 3.33 0.06 -16.21
C ARG A 33 4.49 -0.93 -16.27
N TYR A 34 5.55 -0.69 -15.49
CA TYR A 34 6.74 -1.54 -15.43
C TYR A 34 6.67 -2.52 -14.25
N ILE A 35 6.21 -2.06 -13.08
CA ILE A 35 6.16 -2.86 -11.85
C ILE A 35 4.92 -3.75 -11.80
N TYR A 36 3.77 -3.24 -12.28
CA TYR A 36 2.49 -3.94 -12.31
C TYR A 36 1.83 -3.87 -13.70
N PRO A 37 2.40 -4.55 -14.72
CA PRO A 37 1.81 -4.55 -16.06
C PRO A 37 0.33 -4.96 -16.07
N GLY A 38 -0.50 -4.11 -16.69
CA GLY A 38 -1.96 -4.28 -16.78
C GLY A 38 -2.75 -3.73 -15.59
N TRP A 39 -2.10 -3.25 -14.52
CA TRP A 39 -2.79 -2.58 -13.41
C TRP A 39 -2.94 -1.09 -13.71
N VAL A 40 -3.99 -0.48 -13.16
CA VAL A 40 -4.22 0.96 -13.26
C VAL A 40 -3.99 1.63 -11.90
N CYS A 41 -3.32 2.78 -11.89
CA CYS A 41 -3.30 3.63 -10.70
C CYS A 41 -4.65 4.32 -10.56
N ARG A 42 -5.21 4.33 -9.35
CA ARG A 42 -6.38 5.12 -9.01
C ARG A 42 -6.06 6.07 -7.86
N PHE A 43 -6.34 7.34 -8.06
CA PHE A 43 -6.17 8.39 -7.07
C PHE A 43 -7.54 8.90 -6.62
N TYR A 44 -7.87 8.64 -5.37
CA TYR A 44 -8.97 9.32 -4.68
C TYR A 44 -8.45 10.68 -4.19
N HIS A 45 -9.09 11.76 -4.63
CA HIS A 45 -8.58 13.11 -4.40
C HIS A 45 -9.68 14.11 -4.05
N ASP A 46 -9.28 15.29 -3.57
CA ASP A 46 -10.17 16.44 -3.42
C ASP A 46 -9.74 17.62 -4.30
N ASN A 47 -10.35 18.77 -4.07
CA ASN A 47 -10.11 20.00 -4.82
C ASN A 47 -8.83 20.75 -4.39
N THR A 48 -8.08 20.23 -3.42
CA THR A 48 -6.83 20.85 -2.94
C THR A 48 -5.60 20.39 -3.73
N VAL A 49 -5.73 19.31 -4.50
CA VAL A 49 -4.67 18.83 -5.40
C VAL A 49 -4.51 19.80 -6.59
N PRO A 50 -3.28 20.24 -6.92
CA PRO A 50 -3.05 21.12 -8.06
C PRO A 50 -3.56 20.52 -9.38
N LYS A 51 -4.27 21.32 -10.19
CA LYS A 51 -4.85 20.86 -11.46
C LYS A 51 -3.81 20.26 -12.42
N ASN A 52 -2.61 20.85 -12.47
CA ASN A 52 -1.52 20.35 -13.31
C ASN A 52 -1.02 18.96 -12.88
N VAL A 53 -1.17 18.59 -11.60
CA VAL A 53 -0.85 17.24 -11.12
C VAL A 53 -1.94 16.27 -11.58
N LEU A 54 -3.21 16.64 -11.42
CA LEU A 54 -4.34 15.82 -11.90
C LEU A 54 -4.28 15.58 -13.41
N THR A 55 -4.01 16.61 -14.22
CA THR A 55 -3.83 16.47 -15.67
C THR A 55 -2.71 15.49 -16.02
N GLN A 56 -1.54 15.60 -15.37
CA GLN A 56 -0.44 14.65 -15.61
C GLN A 56 -0.80 13.21 -15.24
N LEU A 57 -1.53 13.01 -14.13
CA LEU A 57 -1.98 11.68 -13.72
C LEU A 57 -2.96 11.09 -14.75
N GLU A 58 -3.90 11.89 -15.26
CA GLU A 58 -4.83 11.48 -16.31
C GLU A 58 -4.09 11.14 -17.62
N GLU A 59 -3.12 11.96 -18.03
CA GLU A 59 -2.27 11.72 -19.21
C GLU A 59 -1.43 10.43 -19.07
N LEU A 60 -1.05 10.07 -17.85
CA LEU A 60 -0.37 8.80 -17.54
C LEU A 60 -1.32 7.59 -17.50
N GLY A 61 -2.63 7.81 -17.70
CA GLY A 61 -3.66 6.77 -17.71
C GLY A 61 -4.21 6.41 -16.34
N ALA A 62 -4.01 7.25 -15.32
CA ALA A 62 -4.55 7.02 -14.00
C ALA A 62 -6.05 7.36 -13.91
N GLU A 63 -6.78 6.62 -13.08
CA GLU A 63 -8.16 6.94 -12.73
C GLU A 63 -8.21 7.99 -11.61
N LEU A 64 -9.01 9.03 -11.79
CA LEU A 64 -9.18 10.10 -10.81
C LEU A 64 -10.59 10.08 -10.25
N ILE A 65 -10.72 9.88 -8.93
CA ILE A 65 -12.01 9.87 -8.23
C ILE A 65 -12.05 11.05 -7.27
N ASN A 66 -12.85 12.06 -7.59
CA ASN A 66 -13.04 13.23 -6.72
C ASN A 66 -14.02 12.89 -5.59
N VAL A 67 -13.53 12.89 -4.34
CA VAL A 67 -14.31 12.56 -3.13
C VAL A 67 -14.63 13.79 -2.26
N ALA A 68 -14.46 15.01 -2.80
CA ALA A 68 -14.64 16.26 -2.07
C ALA A 68 -16.05 16.46 -1.49
N ASN A 69 -17.07 15.77 -2.01
CA ASN A 69 -18.46 15.94 -1.61
C ASN A 69 -19.10 14.69 -0.97
N ASP A 70 -18.34 13.63 -0.72
CA ASP A 70 -18.88 12.33 -0.32
C ASP A 70 -19.20 12.19 1.18
N GLY A 71 -19.19 13.30 1.92
CA GLY A 71 -19.26 13.30 3.39
C GLY A 71 -18.03 12.67 4.06
N MET A 72 -16.96 12.47 3.29
CA MET A 72 -15.62 12.03 3.73
C MET A 72 -14.57 13.14 3.58
N SER A 73 -15.03 14.38 3.34
CA SER A 73 -14.25 15.60 3.20
C SER A 73 -13.91 16.23 4.56
N GLY A 74 -12.68 16.74 4.71
CA GLY A 74 -12.21 17.46 5.90
C GLY A 74 -11.14 16.69 6.69
N GLY A 75 -9.89 17.16 6.66
CA GLY A 75 -8.75 16.64 7.43
C GLY A 75 -8.06 15.39 6.84
N ILE A 76 -7.24 14.72 7.67
CA ILE A 76 -6.45 13.49 7.38
C ILE A 76 -7.31 12.28 6.92
N GLY A 77 -8.62 12.46 6.69
CA GLY A 77 -9.48 11.52 5.97
C GLY A 77 -8.92 11.09 4.60
N GLY A 78 -8.05 11.90 4.01
CA GLY A 78 -7.27 11.54 2.82
C GLY A 78 -6.45 10.24 2.93
N MET A 79 -5.97 9.88 4.13
CA MET A 79 -5.30 8.59 4.35
C MET A 79 -6.26 7.40 4.22
N PHE A 80 -7.55 7.60 4.52
CA PHE A 80 -8.56 6.55 4.39
C PHE A 80 -9.06 6.40 2.95
N TRP A 81 -8.93 7.42 2.11
CA TRP A 81 -9.48 7.37 0.75
C TRP A 81 -8.87 6.25 -0.10
N ARG A 82 -7.59 5.94 0.09
CA ARG A 82 -6.96 4.79 -0.57
C ARG A 82 -7.57 3.44 -0.18
N PHE A 83 -8.34 3.35 0.90
CA PHE A 83 -9.05 2.14 1.32
C PHE A 83 -10.41 1.97 0.62
N LEU A 84 -10.93 3.02 -0.02
CA LEU A 84 -12.26 2.98 -0.65
C LEU A 84 -12.36 1.97 -1.78
N VAL A 85 -11.24 1.66 -2.43
CA VAL A 85 -11.15 0.62 -3.47
C VAL A 85 -11.64 -0.74 -2.98
N ALA A 86 -11.51 -1.04 -1.69
CA ALA A 86 -11.94 -2.32 -1.13
C ALA A 86 -13.46 -2.48 -1.08
N GLY A 87 -14.22 -1.38 -1.22
CA GLY A 87 -15.67 -1.38 -1.37
C GLY A 87 -16.14 -1.23 -2.81
N ASP A 88 -15.24 -1.21 -3.80
CA ASP A 88 -15.61 -1.07 -5.22
C ASP A 88 -15.86 -2.44 -5.87
N GLU A 89 -17.12 -2.72 -6.19
CA GLU A 89 -17.56 -3.97 -6.83
C GLU A 89 -17.07 -4.13 -8.28
N THR A 90 -16.58 -3.06 -8.90
CA THR A 90 -16.00 -3.09 -10.26
C THR A 90 -14.53 -3.51 -10.28
N VAL A 91 -13.87 -3.58 -9.11
CA VAL A 91 -12.45 -3.90 -8.99
C VAL A 91 -12.27 -5.34 -8.51
N ASP A 92 -11.60 -6.17 -9.31
CA ASP A 92 -11.40 -7.59 -9.00
C ASP A 92 -10.28 -7.81 -8.01
N ARG A 93 -9.24 -6.97 -8.09
CA ARG A 93 -8.09 -7.00 -7.19
C ARG A 93 -7.51 -5.62 -7.01
N TYR A 94 -7.08 -5.33 -5.80
CA TYR A 94 -6.47 -4.06 -5.49
C TYR A 94 -5.29 -4.21 -4.54
N ILE A 95 -4.38 -3.26 -4.62
CA ILE A 95 -3.36 -3.00 -3.61
C ILE A 95 -3.46 -1.54 -3.18
N VAL A 96 -3.15 -1.28 -1.93
CA VAL A 96 -3.21 0.04 -1.31
C VAL A 96 -1.79 0.51 -1.05
N ARG A 97 -1.45 1.71 -1.51
CA ARG A 97 -0.11 2.28 -1.40
C ARG A 97 -0.17 3.74 -0.96
N ASP A 98 0.87 4.17 -0.24
CA ASP A 98 1.09 5.59 0.03
C ASP A 98 1.78 6.24 -1.18
N SER A 99 1.38 7.48 -1.52
CA SER A 99 1.91 8.19 -2.70
C SER A 99 3.38 8.59 -2.52
N ASP A 100 3.86 8.71 -1.30
CA ASP A 100 5.27 8.97 -0.99
C ASP A 100 6.12 7.69 -0.93
N SER A 101 5.53 6.50 -1.15
CA SER A 101 6.25 5.23 -1.20
C SER A 101 6.39 4.74 -2.64
N ARG A 102 7.60 4.35 -3.06
CA ARG A 102 7.86 3.98 -4.47
C ARG A 102 7.61 2.50 -4.73
N LEU A 103 6.92 2.25 -5.85
CA LEU A 103 6.72 0.91 -6.36
C LEU A 103 8.06 0.26 -6.74
N ASN A 104 8.25 -1.01 -6.40
CA ASN A 104 9.50 -1.72 -6.68
C ASN A 104 9.31 -3.21 -7.03
N ALA A 105 10.34 -3.83 -7.60
CA ALA A 105 10.29 -5.22 -8.04
C ALA A 105 10.12 -6.23 -6.89
N ARG A 106 10.57 -5.88 -5.68
CA ARG A 106 10.43 -6.73 -4.50
C ARG A 106 8.98 -6.85 -4.06
N GLU A 107 8.22 -5.76 -4.07
CA GLU A 107 6.78 -5.84 -3.81
C GLU A 107 6.03 -6.56 -4.92
N ALA A 108 6.40 -6.35 -6.19
CA ALA A 108 5.74 -7.03 -7.31
C ALA A 108 5.88 -8.55 -7.21
N ALA A 109 7.06 -9.05 -6.86
CA ALA A 109 7.28 -10.48 -6.65
C ALA A 109 6.43 -11.03 -5.48
N ALA A 110 6.28 -10.27 -4.38
CA ALA A 110 5.45 -10.65 -3.25
C ALA A 110 3.95 -10.60 -3.57
N VAL A 111 3.52 -9.65 -4.42
CA VAL A 111 2.14 -9.56 -4.91
C VAL A 111 1.84 -10.70 -5.88
N GLU A 112 2.77 -11.10 -6.74
CA GLU A 112 2.59 -12.26 -7.62
C GLU A 112 2.47 -13.56 -6.81
N GLU A 113 3.38 -13.81 -5.85
CA GLU A 113 3.28 -15.01 -4.98
C GLU A 113 1.96 -15.01 -4.18
N TRP A 114 1.42 -13.83 -3.82
CA TRP A 114 0.08 -13.71 -3.24
C TRP A 114 -1.03 -14.07 -4.23
N ILE A 115 -1.00 -13.55 -5.45
CA ILE A 115 -2.00 -13.85 -6.49
C ILE A 115 -2.05 -15.34 -6.74
N GLU A 116 -0.89 -15.98 -6.90
CA GLU A 116 -0.76 -17.43 -7.12
C GLU A 116 -1.27 -18.25 -5.93
N SER A 117 -1.16 -17.73 -4.71
CA SER A 117 -1.61 -18.44 -3.50
C SER A 117 -3.13 -18.60 -3.36
N GLY A 118 -3.91 -17.77 -4.07
CA GLY A 118 -5.37 -17.74 -3.95
C GLY A 118 -5.91 -17.15 -2.65
N TYR A 119 -5.06 -16.64 -1.75
CA TYR A 119 -5.53 -15.92 -0.55
C TYR A 119 -6.29 -14.65 -0.94
N PRO A 120 -7.43 -14.32 -0.29
CA PRO A 120 -8.21 -13.15 -0.67
C PRO A 120 -7.58 -11.81 -0.22
N VAL A 121 -6.67 -11.82 0.76
CA VAL A 121 -6.04 -10.61 1.30
C VAL A 121 -4.52 -10.76 1.38
N HIS A 122 -3.80 -9.66 1.18
CA HIS A 122 -2.34 -9.54 1.29
C HIS A 122 -1.92 -8.46 2.27
N SER A 123 -0.82 -8.69 2.97
CA SER A 123 -0.15 -7.68 3.77
C SER A 123 1.38 -7.83 3.67
N MET A 124 2.11 -6.74 3.85
CA MET A 124 3.58 -6.76 3.82
C MET A 124 4.20 -6.01 5.01
N ARG A 125 5.33 -6.54 5.49
CA ARG A 125 6.14 -5.99 6.59
C ARG A 125 7.61 -6.17 6.26
N ASP A 126 8.22 -5.11 5.73
CA ASP A 126 9.57 -5.22 5.15
C ASP A 126 10.62 -4.31 5.78
N HIS A 127 10.25 -3.63 6.86
CA HIS A 127 11.10 -2.72 7.64
C HIS A 127 10.75 -2.87 9.13
N LEU A 128 11.70 -2.65 10.04
CA LEU A 128 11.45 -2.76 11.49
C LEU A 128 10.38 -1.80 12.02
N GLY A 129 10.12 -0.71 11.29
CA GLY A 129 9.00 0.20 11.56
C GLY A 129 7.63 -0.30 11.05
N HIS A 130 7.57 -1.42 10.33
CA HIS A 130 6.36 -1.96 9.70
C HIS A 130 5.79 -3.16 10.48
N ASP A 131 5.86 -3.14 11.82
CA ASP A 131 5.55 -4.31 12.67
C ASP A 131 4.06 -4.43 13.08
N ALA A 132 3.21 -3.55 12.58
CA ALA A 132 1.76 -3.57 12.78
C ALA A 132 1.09 -4.75 12.06
N PRO A 133 -0.10 -5.21 12.50
CA PRO A 133 -0.81 -6.30 11.82
C PRO A 133 -1.15 -5.96 10.38
N MET A 134 -1.44 -4.69 10.08
CA MET A 134 -1.53 -4.17 8.72
C MET A 134 -0.99 -2.74 8.72
N ASN A 135 -0.08 -2.44 7.78
CA ASN A 135 0.43 -1.09 7.58
C ASN A 135 -0.42 -0.36 6.54
N GLY A 136 -0.60 0.95 6.69
CA GLY A 136 -1.55 1.75 5.90
C GLY A 136 -1.34 1.70 4.38
N GLY A 137 -0.10 1.56 3.91
CA GLY A 137 0.25 1.56 2.49
C GLY A 137 0.83 0.25 1.96
N MET A 138 0.61 -0.89 2.61
CA MET A 138 1.29 -2.16 2.28
C MET A 138 0.38 -3.38 2.36
N TRP A 139 -0.86 -3.25 1.87
CA TRP A 139 -1.83 -4.34 1.86
C TRP A 139 -2.66 -4.33 0.58
N GLY A 140 -3.46 -5.37 0.38
CA GLY A 140 -4.33 -5.51 -0.80
C GLY A 140 -5.37 -6.59 -0.60
N GLY A 141 -6.31 -6.68 -1.52
CA GLY A 141 -7.38 -7.66 -1.46
C GLY A 141 -8.01 -7.93 -2.82
N VAL A 142 -8.87 -8.94 -2.86
CA VAL A 142 -9.78 -9.19 -3.99
C VAL A 142 -11.17 -8.61 -3.70
N LYS A 143 -12.00 -8.51 -4.74
CA LYS A 143 -13.40 -8.09 -4.63
C LYS A 143 -14.12 -8.80 -3.47
N GLY A 144 -14.76 -8.02 -2.60
CA GLY A 144 -15.53 -8.53 -1.46
C GLY A 144 -14.70 -9.17 -0.34
N ALA A 145 -13.36 -9.07 -0.36
CA ALA A 145 -12.51 -9.66 0.68
C ALA A 145 -12.67 -8.97 2.04
N ILE A 146 -13.04 -7.69 2.05
CA ILE A 146 -13.26 -6.89 3.26
C ILE A 146 -14.71 -6.40 3.30
N PRO A 147 -15.57 -7.03 4.12
CA PRO A 147 -16.98 -6.65 4.18
C PRO A 147 -17.18 -5.27 4.80
N ASP A 148 -18.13 -4.52 4.24
CA ASP A 148 -18.63 -3.24 4.75
C ASP A 148 -17.57 -2.16 5.02
N ILE A 149 -16.43 -2.21 4.31
CA ILE A 149 -15.31 -1.31 4.62
C ILE A 149 -15.70 0.18 4.57
N ILE A 150 -16.55 0.57 3.63
CA ILE A 150 -17.03 1.96 3.50
C ILE A 150 -17.85 2.37 4.72
N ALA A 151 -18.75 1.50 5.19
CA ALA A 151 -19.56 1.78 6.37
C ALA A 151 -18.69 1.85 7.64
N LYS A 152 -17.70 0.96 7.76
CA LYS A 152 -16.73 0.95 8.87
C LYS A 152 -15.89 2.22 8.89
N ILE A 153 -15.38 2.67 7.73
CA ILE A 153 -14.65 3.94 7.61
C ILE A 153 -15.53 5.12 8.04
N LYS A 154 -16.80 5.16 7.62
CA LYS A 154 -17.74 6.22 8.01
C LYS A 154 -18.04 6.23 9.51
N ALA A 155 -18.09 5.06 10.14
CA ALA A 155 -18.34 4.90 11.57
C ALA A 155 -17.12 5.21 12.46
N TRP A 156 -15.91 5.27 11.88
CA TRP A 156 -14.69 5.50 12.65
C TRP A 156 -14.63 6.94 13.21
N PRO A 157 -14.54 7.11 14.55
CA PRO A 157 -14.76 8.41 15.20
C PRO A 157 -13.63 9.42 15.00
N ASN A 158 -12.38 8.99 14.78
CA ASN A 158 -11.20 9.86 14.71
C ASN A 158 -10.44 9.64 13.40
N ARG A 159 -10.69 10.46 12.39
CA ARG A 159 -10.09 10.32 11.03
C ARG A 159 -9.04 11.38 10.71
N ASP A 160 -8.82 12.33 11.61
CA ASP A 160 -8.06 13.56 11.42
C ASP A 160 -6.66 13.54 12.07
N GLN A 161 -6.22 12.39 12.61
CA GLN A 161 -4.93 12.23 13.27
C GLN A 161 -4.03 11.21 12.55
N PHE A 162 -2.72 11.44 12.62
CA PHE A 162 -1.71 10.49 12.15
C PHE A 162 -1.89 9.13 12.86
N TRP A 163 -1.62 8.03 12.16
CA TRP A 163 -1.84 6.63 12.61
C TRP A 163 -3.29 6.16 12.77
N MET A 164 -4.31 7.01 12.56
CA MET A 164 -5.69 6.55 12.75
C MET A 164 -6.14 5.52 11.73
N ASP A 165 -5.60 5.58 10.52
CA ASP A 165 -5.75 4.57 9.48
C ASP A 165 -5.19 3.21 9.92
N MET A 166 -4.00 3.20 10.55
CA MET A 166 -3.40 1.98 11.09
C MET A 166 -4.17 1.43 12.30
N ASN A 167 -4.68 2.31 13.17
CA ASN A 167 -5.53 1.91 14.29
C ASN A 167 -6.86 1.31 13.82
N PHE A 168 -7.47 1.91 12.80
CA PHE A 168 -8.67 1.37 12.15
C PHE A 168 -8.39 -0.02 11.57
N LEU A 169 -7.30 -0.16 10.79
CA LEU A 169 -6.92 -1.45 10.23
C LEU A 169 -6.70 -2.50 11.33
N ALA A 170 -6.01 -2.16 12.42
CA ALA A 170 -5.72 -3.09 13.50
C ALA A 170 -6.96 -3.50 14.32
N LYS A 171 -7.88 -2.56 14.58
CA LYS A 171 -9.03 -2.77 15.46
C LYS A 171 -10.27 -3.31 14.73
N ASP A 172 -10.57 -2.77 13.55
CA ASP A 172 -11.86 -3.01 12.89
C ASP A 172 -11.73 -3.97 11.70
N ILE A 173 -10.56 -4.01 11.05
CA ILE A 173 -10.36 -4.80 9.83
C ILE A 173 -9.62 -6.10 10.13
N TRP A 174 -8.44 -6.05 10.73
CA TRP A 174 -7.57 -7.21 10.95
C TRP A 174 -8.27 -8.40 11.63
N PRO A 175 -9.09 -8.23 12.68
CA PRO A 175 -9.79 -9.35 13.30
C PRO A 175 -10.72 -10.13 12.34
N LEU A 176 -11.20 -9.49 11.27
CA LEU A 176 -12.11 -10.08 10.29
C LEU A 176 -11.38 -10.89 9.21
N ILE A 177 -10.11 -10.59 8.96
CA ILE A 177 -9.39 -11.07 7.78
C ILE A 177 -8.07 -11.79 8.08
N LYS A 178 -7.58 -11.79 9.33
CA LYS A 178 -6.27 -12.38 9.70
C LYS A 178 -6.09 -13.83 9.22
N ASP A 179 -7.14 -14.64 9.28
CA ASP A 179 -7.11 -16.06 8.90
C ASP A 179 -7.19 -16.26 7.39
N LYS A 180 -7.53 -15.20 6.64
CA LYS A 180 -7.66 -15.15 5.19
C LYS A 180 -6.60 -14.25 4.54
N THR A 181 -5.58 -13.84 5.28
CA THR A 181 -4.51 -12.96 4.79
C THR A 181 -3.23 -13.76 4.60
N LEU A 182 -2.59 -13.66 3.44
CA LEU A 182 -1.18 -14.04 3.28
C LEU A 182 -0.31 -12.82 3.56
N SER A 183 0.68 -12.94 4.44
CA SER A 183 1.65 -11.87 4.70
C SER A 183 3.03 -12.20 4.15
N HIS A 184 3.71 -11.22 3.56
CA HIS A 184 5.16 -11.29 3.35
C HIS A 184 5.88 -10.43 4.39
N ASP A 185 6.80 -11.04 5.13
CA ASP A 185 7.34 -10.47 6.35
C ASP A 185 8.82 -10.84 6.51
N SER A 186 9.69 -9.82 6.50
CA SER A 186 11.13 -10.00 6.72
C SER A 186 11.56 -9.67 8.16
N VAL A 187 10.60 -9.40 9.05
CA VAL A 187 10.88 -8.74 10.34
C VAL A 187 10.23 -9.48 11.51
N VAL A 188 8.91 -9.66 11.49
CA VAL A 188 8.09 -10.20 12.58
C VAL A 188 7.20 -11.35 12.10
N CYS A 189 7.71 -12.18 11.18
CA CYS A 189 6.97 -13.26 10.54
C CYS A 189 6.36 -14.31 11.51
N THR A 190 6.85 -14.40 12.75
CA THR A 190 6.27 -15.30 13.78
C THR A 190 5.19 -14.64 14.63
N LYS A 191 4.98 -13.33 14.50
CA LYS A 191 4.01 -12.53 15.29
C LYS A 191 2.58 -12.65 14.76
N TYR A 192 2.41 -12.87 13.46
CA TYR A 192 1.10 -12.88 12.79
C TYR A 192 0.91 -14.17 11.97
N PRO A 193 -0.34 -14.69 11.88
CA PRO A 193 -0.64 -15.90 11.12
C PRO A 193 -0.31 -15.73 9.64
N ASN A 194 -0.11 -16.87 8.95
CA ASN A 194 0.03 -16.94 7.50
C ASN A 194 1.12 -16.02 6.93
N SER A 195 2.20 -15.80 7.69
CA SER A 195 3.34 -15.00 7.25
C SER A 195 4.40 -15.88 6.60
N LYS A 196 4.98 -15.39 5.50
CA LYS A 196 6.09 -16.00 4.78
C LYS A 196 7.18 -14.97 4.54
N SER A 197 8.39 -15.44 4.29
CA SER A 197 9.49 -14.58 3.84
C SER A 197 9.22 -13.99 2.45
N PHE A 198 9.83 -12.83 2.16
CA PHE A 198 9.83 -12.26 0.82
C PHE A 198 10.45 -13.23 -0.21
N PRO A 199 9.94 -13.26 -1.46
CA PRO A 199 10.38 -14.20 -2.48
C PRO A 199 11.71 -13.80 -3.14
N THR A 200 12.16 -12.55 -2.94
CA THR A 200 13.42 -12.02 -3.48
C THR A 200 14.36 -11.61 -2.36
N ARG A 201 15.66 -11.52 -2.66
CA ARG A 201 16.66 -10.96 -1.74
C ARG A 201 16.54 -9.44 -1.73
N ARG A 202 16.68 -8.82 -0.56
CA ARG A 202 16.80 -7.37 -0.45
C ARG A 202 18.05 -6.87 -1.16
N ILE A 203 17.90 -5.83 -1.97
CA ILE A 203 19.01 -5.12 -2.60
C ILE A 203 19.35 -3.92 -1.73
N ALA A 204 20.58 -3.88 -1.21
CA ALA A 204 21.04 -2.86 -0.27
C ALA A 204 20.04 -2.67 0.90
N LYS A 205 19.52 -1.45 1.07
CA LYS A 205 18.55 -1.08 2.12
C LYS A 205 17.15 -0.76 1.57
N GLU A 206 16.91 -1.06 0.29
CA GLU A 206 15.59 -0.88 -0.31
C GLU A 206 14.56 -1.77 0.38
N HIS A 207 13.35 -1.25 0.59
CA HIS A 207 12.28 -1.99 1.25
C HIS A 207 10.90 -1.60 0.74
N VAL A 208 9.93 -2.49 0.91
CA VAL A 208 8.54 -2.19 0.59
C VAL A 208 7.98 -1.16 1.57
N GLY A 209 7.34 -0.12 1.04
CA GLY A 209 6.86 1.04 1.83
C GLY A 209 7.93 2.10 2.11
N GLN A 210 9.07 2.05 1.41
CA GLN A 210 10.13 3.04 1.55
C GLN A 210 9.66 4.42 1.09
N VAL A 211 9.78 5.41 1.98
CA VAL A 211 9.35 6.79 1.74
C VAL A 211 10.41 7.55 0.94
N PHE A 212 9.97 8.39 0.01
CA PHE A 212 10.79 9.28 -0.81
C PHE A 212 10.35 10.73 -0.63
N ASP A 213 11.30 11.65 -0.80
CA ASP A 213 11.04 13.08 -0.80
C ASP A 213 10.65 13.60 -2.20
N ALA A 214 10.47 14.91 -2.31
CA ALA A 214 10.11 15.58 -3.55
C ALA A 214 11.18 15.53 -4.65
N LEU A 215 12.42 15.20 -4.29
CA LEU A 215 13.58 15.12 -5.19
C LEU A 215 13.89 13.66 -5.56
N GLU A 216 12.96 12.73 -5.34
CA GLU A 216 13.14 11.30 -5.57
C GLU A 216 14.30 10.70 -4.77
N SER A 217 14.64 11.31 -3.63
CA SER A 217 15.62 10.75 -2.71
C SER A 217 14.92 9.94 -1.63
N PRO A 218 15.42 8.72 -1.30
CA PRO A 218 14.85 7.94 -0.22
C PRO A 218 15.01 8.67 1.11
N ARG A 219 14.00 8.59 1.98
CA ARG A 219 14.03 9.19 3.31
C ARG A 219 15.15 8.55 4.13
N LEU A 220 16.28 9.24 4.19
CA LEU A 220 17.51 8.73 4.79
C LEU A 220 17.33 8.29 6.24
N GLY A 221 16.37 8.88 6.97
CA GLY A 221 16.02 8.44 8.32
C GLY A 221 15.68 6.95 8.41
N ASP A 222 14.94 6.41 7.44
CA ASP A 222 14.58 4.98 7.41
C ASP A 222 15.76 4.09 6.97
N MET A 223 16.71 4.67 6.25
CA MET A 223 17.87 3.94 5.70
C MET A 223 19.04 3.90 6.70
N ASN A 224 19.18 4.94 7.53
CA ASN A 224 20.37 5.22 8.33
C ASN A 224 20.12 5.17 9.84
N ASP A 225 18.94 4.78 10.28
CA ASP A 225 18.61 4.61 11.71
C ASP A 225 19.13 3.30 12.33
N GLY A 226 19.96 2.55 11.60
CA GLY A 226 20.52 1.26 12.04
C GLY A 226 19.53 0.09 11.99
N ARG A 227 18.23 0.33 11.76
CA ARG A 227 17.22 -0.72 11.69
C ARG A 227 17.48 -1.63 10.49
N MET A 228 17.88 -1.05 9.36
CA MET A 228 18.21 -1.82 8.15
C MET A 228 19.57 -2.53 8.21
N ASP A 229 20.38 -2.28 9.24
CA ASP A 229 21.63 -3.00 9.46
C ASP A 229 21.42 -4.26 10.32
N THR A 230 20.28 -4.36 11.01
CA THR A 230 19.90 -5.52 11.84
C THR A 230 19.49 -6.71 10.97
N PRO A 231 20.09 -7.90 11.14
CA PRO A 231 19.68 -9.07 10.39
C PRO A 231 18.22 -9.48 10.71
N SER A 232 17.45 -9.80 9.68
CA SER A 232 16.13 -10.44 9.79
C SER A 232 16.23 -11.73 10.62
N PRO A 233 15.21 -12.07 11.43
CA PRO A 233 15.20 -13.35 12.13
C PRO A 233 15.34 -14.51 11.14
N MET A 234 16.06 -15.58 11.50
CA MET A 234 16.28 -16.73 10.59
C MET A 234 14.98 -17.31 10.05
N ALA A 235 13.93 -17.38 10.89
CA ALA A 235 12.60 -17.85 10.50
C ALA A 235 11.93 -16.96 9.44
N CYS A 236 12.34 -15.70 9.31
CA CYS A 236 11.79 -14.75 8.36
C CYS A 236 12.61 -14.64 7.06
N ARG A 237 13.67 -15.45 6.91
CA ARG A 237 14.49 -15.48 5.69
C ARG A 237 14.04 -16.61 4.77
N ARG A 238 13.81 -16.29 3.50
CA ARG A 238 13.47 -17.29 2.47
C ARG A 238 14.65 -18.25 2.24
N LYS A 239 15.87 -17.70 2.30
CA LYS A 239 17.12 -18.46 2.29
C LYS A 239 18.00 -18.01 3.45
N PRO A 240 18.69 -18.91 4.17
CA PRO A 240 19.48 -18.56 5.35
C PRO A 240 20.49 -17.41 5.11
N GLU A 241 21.05 -17.34 3.90
CA GLU A 241 22.04 -16.34 3.48
C GLU A 241 21.46 -14.95 3.15
N TRP A 242 20.13 -14.81 3.08
CA TRP A 242 19.46 -13.51 2.90
C TRP A 242 19.28 -12.84 4.26
N THR A 243 20.39 -12.34 4.80
CA THR A 243 20.47 -11.87 6.19
C THR A 243 19.52 -10.73 6.52
N HIS A 244 19.09 -9.93 5.54
CA HIS A 244 18.20 -8.76 5.71
C HIS A 244 16.86 -8.93 5.00
N GLY A 245 16.52 -10.16 4.62
CA GLY A 245 15.33 -10.52 3.84
C GLY A 245 15.54 -10.53 2.34
#